data_AF-A0A3C1KFP6-F1
#
_entry.id   AF-A0A3C1KFP6-F1
#
_cell.length_a   1.000
_cell.length_b   1.000
_cell.length_c   1.000
_cell.angle_alpha   90.00
_cell.angle_beta   90.00
_cell.angle_gamma   90.00
#
_symmetry.space_group_name_H-M   'P 1'
#
loop_
_entity.id
_entity.type
_entity.pdbx_description
1 polymer ?
#
loop_
_entity_poly.entity_id
_entity_poly.type
_entity_poly.pdbx_seq_one_letter_code
_entity_poly.pdbx_strand_id
1 'polypeptide(L)'
;AAGYPLAEVARVARLANDRTRSFGVAFTGCTLPGAPEPLFTVPAGKMAVGLGIHGEPGIDVVDIPSADELAALLVERLLAEVPDGADGRVIPILNGLGSVKYEEMFVVYGRISALLEAAGLTVIDAHVGEYCTSFDMAGLSLTLYWLDDELADLWETPVDTPAYRRGSVGAVELSDAPDEAPVAEVVLTRGDAESVALAETVVAVLETIVATIDENVDELGRIDAIAGDGDHGIGMQRGSHAALAAGRAAAQAGAGAGTVLAQAADGWSDKAGGTSGALWGVILTAIAASLGDTGRPEAAAVAAGVAAGAKGVTDYGKAEIGDKTLVDALLPLTETLTARIAAGDDFLDAWQVAAASATTAAEATADLLPRMGRARTHGMNSVGTPDPGAISLALIATSVGALLADRIERKAHA
;
A
#
# COMPACT_ATOMS: atom_id res chain seq x y z
N ALA A 1 18.50 -0.27 29.53
CA ALA A 1 18.54 0.47 30.81
C ALA A 1 19.02 -0.42 31.97
N ALA A 2 18.37 -1.54 32.30
CA ALA A 2 18.74 -2.38 33.45
C ALA A 2 19.87 -3.41 33.22
N GLY A 3 20.27 -3.65 31.97
CA GLY A 3 21.45 -4.50 31.65
C GLY A 3 21.29 -6.00 31.94
N TYR A 4 20.06 -6.50 32.02
CA TYR A 4 19.79 -7.90 32.33
C TYR A 4 20.33 -8.87 31.27
N PRO A 5 20.84 -10.06 31.68
CA PRO A 5 21.14 -11.13 30.75
C PRO A 5 19.86 -11.69 30.14
N LEU A 6 19.96 -12.30 28.95
CA LEU A 6 18.79 -12.80 28.19
C LEU A 6 17.87 -13.72 29.00
N ALA A 7 18.45 -14.59 29.85
CA ALA A 7 17.66 -15.49 30.70
C ALA A 7 16.76 -14.71 31.67
N GLU A 8 17.25 -13.58 32.17
CA GLU A 8 16.52 -12.74 33.11
C GLU A 8 15.46 -11.89 32.40
N VAL A 9 15.77 -11.39 31.21
CA VAL A 9 14.78 -10.75 30.33
C VAL A 9 13.60 -11.70 30.07
N ALA A 10 13.88 -12.97 29.74
CA ALA A 10 12.85 -13.97 29.51
C ALA A 10 12.04 -14.29 30.78
N ARG A 11 12.68 -14.32 31.96
CA ARG A 11 12.00 -14.52 33.24
C ARG A 11 11.02 -13.39 33.53
N VAL A 12 11.47 -12.14 33.42
CA VAL A 12 10.65 -10.94 33.68
C VAL A 12 9.52 -10.81 32.68
N ALA A 13 9.76 -11.09 31.39
CA ALA A 13 8.71 -11.06 30.37
C ALA A 13 7.60 -12.08 30.67
N ARG A 14 7.96 -13.29 31.15
CA ARG A 14 6.96 -14.28 31.59
C ARG A 14 6.20 -13.81 32.83
N LEU A 15 6.90 -13.27 33.82
CA LEU A 15 6.27 -12.71 35.01
C LEU A 15 5.24 -11.61 34.65
N ALA A 16 5.61 -10.69 33.76
CA ALA A 16 4.71 -9.65 33.29
C ALA A 16 3.49 -10.23 32.56
N ASN A 17 3.70 -11.22 31.68
CA ASN A 17 2.63 -11.92 30.98
C ASN A 17 1.68 -12.65 31.95
N ASP A 18 2.22 -13.38 32.93
CA ASP A 18 1.44 -14.13 33.92
C ASP A 18 0.58 -13.20 34.79
N ARG A 19 0.98 -11.94 34.91
CA ARG A 19 0.28 -10.86 35.62
C ARG A 19 -0.51 -9.92 34.73
N THR A 20 -0.79 -10.30 33.49
CA THR A 20 -1.61 -9.51 32.55
C THR A 20 -2.89 -10.26 32.22
N ARG A 21 -4.03 -9.57 32.21
CA ARG A 21 -5.32 -10.10 31.77
C ARG A 21 -5.99 -9.08 30.86
N SER A 22 -6.53 -9.56 29.75
CA SER A 22 -7.16 -8.72 28.73
C SER A 22 -8.54 -9.28 28.38
N PHE A 23 -9.50 -8.38 28.18
CA PHE A 23 -10.83 -8.75 27.74
C PHE A 23 -11.34 -7.73 26.73
N GLY A 24 -11.84 -8.23 25.60
CA GLY A 24 -12.22 -7.42 24.44
C GLY A 24 -13.68 -7.55 24.04
N VAL A 25 -14.19 -6.52 23.40
CA VAL A 25 -15.52 -6.47 22.77
C VAL A 25 -15.42 -5.82 21.39
N ALA A 26 -16.37 -6.13 20.51
CA ALA A 26 -16.46 -5.52 19.19
C ALA A 26 -17.92 -5.26 18.78
N PHE A 27 -18.14 -4.12 18.13
CA PHE A 27 -19.40 -3.67 17.54
C PHE A 27 -19.45 -3.92 16.03
N THR A 28 -18.29 -4.03 15.39
CA THR A 28 -18.14 -4.44 13.98
C THR A 28 -16.91 -5.33 13.85
N GLY A 29 -16.81 -6.09 12.76
CA GLY A 29 -15.55 -6.72 12.39
C GLY A 29 -14.59 -5.75 11.72
N CYS A 30 -13.33 -6.19 11.60
CA CYS A 30 -12.34 -5.49 10.80
C CYS A 30 -12.49 -5.82 9.32
N THR A 31 -12.23 -4.85 8.48
CA THR A 31 -12.10 -4.94 7.04
C THR A 31 -10.62 -5.03 6.70
N LEU A 32 -10.20 -6.16 6.12
CA LEU A 32 -8.83 -6.26 5.61
C LEU A 32 -8.65 -5.26 4.46
N PRO A 33 -7.46 -4.65 4.30
CA PRO A 33 -7.20 -3.76 3.18
C PRO A 33 -7.55 -4.41 1.84
N GLY A 34 -8.50 -3.80 1.11
CA GLY A 34 -8.99 -4.32 -0.16
C GLY A 34 -10.11 -5.35 -0.08
N ALA A 35 -10.59 -5.73 1.11
CA ALA A 35 -11.77 -6.57 1.27
C ALA A 35 -13.06 -5.73 1.08
N PRO A 36 -14.06 -6.24 0.33
CA PRO A 36 -15.32 -5.51 0.11
C PRO A 36 -16.23 -5.52 1.34
N GLU A 37 -15.98 -6.44 2.28
CA GLU A 37 -16.75 -6.61 3.50
C GLU A 37 -15.85 -6.99 4.69
N PRO A 38 -16.29 -6.76 5.93
CA PRO A 38 -15.56 -7.16 7.13
C PRO A 38 -15.38 -8.69 7.24
N LEU A 39 -14.32 -9.13 7.92
CA LEU A 39 -14.03 -10.56 8.18
C LEU A 39 -15.17 -11.29 8.90
N PHE A 40 -15.94 -10.56 9.70
CA PHE A 40 -17.18 -11.00 10.30
C PHE A 40 -18.08 -9.78 10.56
N THR A 41 -19.38 -10.02 10.69
CA THR A 41 -20.33 -8.96 11.03
C THR A 41 -20.93 -9.20 12.41
N VAL A 42 -21.15 -8.10 13.13
CA VAL A 42 -21.97 -8.10 14.34
C VAL A 42 -23.33 -7.49 13.95
N PRO A 43 -24.47 -8.12 14.29
CA PRO A 43 -25.76 -7.57 13.92
C PRO A 43 -25.96 -6.16 14.50
N ALA A 44 -26.70 -5.32 13.77
CA ALA A 44 -27.02 -3.97 14.25
C ALA A 44 -27.69 -4.02 15.64
N GLY A 45 -27.22 -3.16 16.57
CA GLY A 45 -27.70 -3.16 17.95
C GLY A 45 -27.10 -4.26 18.84
N LYS A 46 -26.15 -5.06 18.32
CA LYS A 46 -25.44 -6.10 19.07
C LYS A 46 -23.95 -5.76 19.26
N MET A 47 -23.34 -6.45 20.20
CA MET A 47 -21.92 -6.40 20.53
C MET A 47 -21.40 -7.83 20.72
N ALA A 48 -20.31 -8.17 20.04
CA ALA A 48 -19.58 -9.41 20.24
C ALA A 48 -18.66 -9.29 21.45
N VAL A 49 -18.62 -10.34 22.28
CA VAL A 49 -17.84 -10.40 23.52
C VAL A 49 -16.72 -11.41 23.37
N GLY A 50 -15.51 -11.07 23.81
CA GLY A 50 -14.34 -11.94 23.79
C GLY A 50 -13.83 -12.27 22.39
N LEU A 51 -14.00 -11.36 21.44
CA LEU A 51 -13.52 -11.51 20.07
C LEU A 51 -11.98 -11.37 20.01
N GLY A 52 -11.34 -12.17 19.15
CA GLY A 52 -9.92 -12.09 18.88
C GLY A 52 -9.54 -10.93 17.95
N ILE A 53 -8.28 -10.48 18.05
CA ILE A 53 -7.75 -9.34 17.28
C ILE A 53 -7.61 -9.60 15.78
N HIS A 54 -7.80 -10.84 15.30
CA HIS A 54 -7.81 -11.17 13.87
C HIS A 54 -9.22 -11.50 13.37
N GLY A 55 -10.26 -11.20 14.17
CA GLY A 55 -11.65 -11.48 13.82
C GLY A 55 -12.09 -12.90 14.14
N GLU A 56 -11.38 -13.59 15.04
CA GLU A 56 -11.82 -14.88 15.56
C GLU A 56 -13.16 -14.74 16.29
N PRO A 57 -14.10 -15.69 16.12
CA PRO A 57 -15.43 -15.61 16.72
C PRO A 57 -15.36 -15.36 18.23
N GLY A 58 -16.11 -14.37 18.70
CA GLY A 58 -16.28 -14.10 20.12
C GLY A 58 -16.98 -15.27 20.84
N ILE A 59 -16.91 -15.25 22.16
CA ILE A 59 -17.54 -16.25 23.02
C ILE A 59 -19.06 -16.03 23.17
N ASP A 60 -19.54 -14.82 22.87
CA ASP A 60 -20.96 -14.46 22.98
C ASP A 60 -21.32 -13.23 22.12
N VAL A 61 -22.62 -13.01 21.89
CA VAL A 61 -23.18 -11.82 21.24
C VAL A 61 -24.37 -11.30 22.05
N VAL A 62 -24.23 -10.09 22.58
CA VAL A 62 -25.21 -9.45 23.47
C VAL A 62 -25.78 -8.17 22.87
N ASP A 63 -26.86 -7.63 23.43
CA ASP A 63 -27.33 -6.29 23.07
C ASP A 63 -26.28 -5.23 23.44
N ILE A 64 -26.15 -4.17 22.64
CA ILE A 64 -25.24 -3.07 22.94
C ILE A 64 -25.64 -2.44 24.30
N PRO A 65 -24.75 -2.49 25.30
CA PRO A 65 -25.02 -1.87 26.60
C PRO A 65 -24.76 -0.36 26.57
N SER A 66 -25.13 0.34 27.64
CA SER A 66 -24.61 1.67 27.90
C SER A 66 -23.10 1.63 28.18
N ALA A 67 -22.41 2.77 28.08
CA ALA A 67 -20.98 2.87 28.39
C ALA A 67 -20.66 2.43 29.84
N ASP A 68 -21.56 2.72 30.79
CA ASP A 68 -21.39 2.33 32.19
C ASP A 68 -21.50 0.81 32.40
N GLU A 69 -22.45 0.19 31.72
CA GLU A 69 -22.66 -1.25 31.73
C GLU A 69 -21.52 -1.98 31.00
N LEU A 70 -20.99 -1.41 29.91
CA LEU A 70 -19.80 -1.93 29.24
C LEU A 70 -18.58 -1.89 30.16
N ALA A 71 -18.33 -0.76 30.82
CA ALA A 71 -17.24 -0.65 31.79
C ALA A 71 -17.38 -1.69 32.92
N ALA A 72 -18.60 -1.89 33.44
CA ALA A 72 -18.88 -2.90 34.46
C ALA A 72 -18.57 -4.32 33.95
N LEU A 73 -19.01 -4.66 32.74
CA LEU A 73 -18.73 -5.95 32.12
C LEU A 73 -17.21 -6.20 31.99
N LEU A 74 -16.46 -5.23 31.48
CA LEU A 74 -15.01 -5.35 31.28
C LEU A 74 -14.28 -5.55 32.63
N VAL A 75 -14.60 -4.73 33.63
CA VAL A 75 -13.96 -4.80 34.95
C VAL A 75 -14.32 -6.09 35.68
N GLU A 76 -15.61 -6.48 35.72
CA GLU A 76 -16.05 -7.70 36.39
C GLU A 76 -15.33 -8.94 35.86
N ARG A 77 -15.21 -9.05 34.53
CA ARG A 77 -14.53 -10.19 33.88
C ARG A 77 -13.05 -10.28 34.25
N LEU A 78 -12.36 -9.14 34.32
CA LEU A 78 -10.94 -9.11 34.66
C LEU A 78 -10.70 -9.32 36.16
N LEU A 79 -11.59 -8.83 37.02
CA LEU A 79 -11.51 -9.05 38.47
C LEU A 79 -11.85 -10.49 38.89
N ALA A 80 -12.51 -11.26 38.03
CA ALA A 80 -12.69 -12.69 38.24
C ALA A 80 -11.38 -13.50 38.05
N GLU A 81 -10.38 -12.92 37.39
CA GLU A 81 -9.14 -13.59 36.95
C GLU A 81 -7.88 -12.93 37.55
N VAL A 82 -8.01 -12.32 38.74
CA VAL A 82 -6.89 -11.65 39.43
C VAL A 82 -5.73 -12.63 39.65
N PRO A 83 -4.51 -12.30 39.20
CA PRO A 83 -3.35 -13.17 39.40
C PRO A 83 -3.01 -13.40 40.88
N ASP A 84 -2.53 -14.61 41.20
CA ASP A 84 -2.05 -14.94 42.54
C ASP A 84 -0.92 -13.99 42.98
N GLY A 85 -1.01 -13.51 44.22
CA GLY A 85 0.01 -12.62 44.80
C GLY A 85 -0.07 -11.15 44.34
N ALA A 86 -1.13 -10.76 43.64
CA ALA A 86 -1.41 -9.35 43.37
C ALA A 86 -1.64 -8.56 44.67
N ASP A 87 -0.99 -7.40 44.81
CA ASP A 87 -1.06 -6.56 46.00
C ASP A 87 -2.04 -5.38 45.89
N GLY A 88 -2.78 -5.31 44.79
CA GLY A 88 -3.78 -4.28 44.50
C GLY A 88 -3.28 -3.12 43.63
N ARG A 89 -1.98 -3.06 43.30
CA ARG A 89 -1.45 -2.09 42.32
C ARG A 89 -1.72 -2.56 40.90
N VAL A 90 -2.32 -1.69 40.09
CA VAL A 90 -2.73 -2.03 38.73
C VAL A 90 -2.49 -0.89 37.75
N ILE A 91 -2.26 -1.26 36.49
CA ILE A 91 -2.22 -0.37 35.34
C ILE A 91 -3.35 -0.78 34.40
N PRO A 92 -4.44 -0.01 34.32
CA PRO A 92 -5.45 -0.17 33.28
C PRO A 92 -4.96 0.39 31.95
N ILE A 93 -5.10 -0.43 30.91
CA ILE A 93 -4.88 -0.07 29.51
C ILE A 93 -6.21 -0.27 28.78
N LEU A 94 -6.92 0.81 28.49
CA LEU A 94 -8.11 0.79 27.64
C LEU A 94 -7.66 1.02 26.19
N ASN A 95 -7.69 -0.06 25.41
CA ASN A 95 -7.18 -0.11 24.06
C ASN A 95 -8.31 -0.06 23.01
N GLY A 96 -8.21 0.87 22.07
CA GLY A 96 -9.07 0.92 20.88
C GLY A 96 -8.64 -0.12 19.85
N LEU A 97 -9.60 -0.85 19.28
CA LEU A 97 -9.33 -1.86 18.24
C LEU A 97 -9.34 -1.29 16.82
N GLY A 98 -9.55 0.02 16.64
CA GLY A 98 -9.51 0.66 15.33
C GLY A 98 -10.33 1.95 15.23
N SER A 99 -11.65 1.80 15.14
CA SER A 99 -12.53 2.92 14.78
C SER A 99 -13.26 3.60 15.94
N VAL A 100 -13.22 3.05 17.16
CA VAL A 100 -13.75 3.70 18.37
C VAL A 100 -12.87 4.89 18.73
N LYS A 101 -13.46 6.07 18.89
CA LYS A 101 -12.71 7.33 19.07
C LYS A 101 -12.43 7.64 20.53
N TYR A 102 -11.41 8.47 20.75
CA TYR A 102 -10.91 8.81 22.09
C TYR A 102 -12.00 9.33 23.01
N GLU A 103 -12.95 10.12 22.51
CA GLU A 103 -14.06 10.66 23.30
C GLU A 103 -14.93 9.54 23.87
N GLU A 104 -15.23 8.51 23.07
CA GLU A 104 -16.00 7.34 23.48
C GLU A 104 -15.21 6.51 24.50
N MET A 105 -13.91 6.35 24.27
CA MET A 105 -13.00 5.66 25.18
C MET A 105 -12.92 6.36 26.54
N PHE A 106 -12.81 7.70 26.58
CA PHE A 106 -12.75 8.44 27.83
C PHE A 106 -14.06 8.37 28.62
N VAL A 107 -15.21 8.31 27.94
CA VAL A 107 -16.51 8.07 28.60
C VAL A 107 -16.52 6.72 29.30
N VAL A 108 -16.08 5.65 28.63
CA VAL A 108 -16.00 4.31 29.24
C VAL A 108 -14.94 4.28 30.35
N TYR A 109 -13.77 4.89 30.14
CA TYR A 109 -12.68 4.90 31.11
C TYR A 109 -13.06 5.60 32.42
N GLY A 110 -13.83 6.69 32.36
CA GLY A 110 -14.31 7.37 33.56
C GLY A 110 -15.04 6.42 34.51
N ARG A 111 -15.86 5.51 33.97
CA ARG A 111 -16.52 4.48 34.78
C ARG A 111 -15.58 3.37 35.21
N ILE A 112 -14.66 2.92 34.34
CA ILE A 112 -13.64 1.91 34.68
C ILE A 112 -12.83 2.37 35.90
N SER A 113 -12.32 3.60 35.89
CA SER A 113 -11.52 4.15 37.00
C SER A 113 -12.29 4.08 38.33
N ALA A 114 -13.55 4.52 38.33
CA ALA A 114 -14.39 4.49 39.53
C ALA A 114 -14.66 3.05 40.04
N LEU A 115 -14.81 2.09 39.12
CA LEU A 115 -15.02 0.68 39.49
C LEU A 115 -13.77 0.02 40.05
N LEU A 116 -12.58 0.31 39.50
CA LEU A 116 -11.31 -0.19 40.01
C LEU A 116 -11.02 0.36 41.42
N GLU A 117 -11.26 1.65 41.64
CA GLU A 117 -11.17 2.28 42.98
C GLU A 117 -12.15 1.65 43.97
N ALA A 118 -13.40 1.43 43.56
CA ALA A 118 -14.41 0.79 44.40
C ALA A 118 -14.07 -0.68 44.75
N ALA A 119 -13.30 -1.36 43.90
CA ALA A 119 -12.75 -2.68 44.16
C ALA A 119 -11.51 -2.67 45.08
N GLY A 120 -11.06 -1.49 45.53
CA GLY A 120 -9.91 -1.33 46.42
C GLY A 120 -8.56 -1.37 45.71
N LEU A 121 -8.54 -1.24 44.38
CA LEU A 121 -7.31 -1.22 43.60
C LEU A 121 -6.69 0.18 43.55
N THR A 122 -5.36 0.23 43.51
CA THR A 122 -4.60 1.47 43.31
C THR A 122 -4.13 1.54 41.87
N VAL A 123 -4.72 2.46 41.10
CA VAL A 123 -4.29 2.74 39.72
C VAL A 123 -2.99 3.54 39.77
N ILE A 124 -1.89 2.93 39.32
CA ILE A 124 -0.55 3.54 39.35
C ILE A 124 -0.33 4.44 38.13
N ASP A 125 -0.82 4.00 36.97
CA ASP A 125 -0.73 4.70 35.70
C ASP A 125 -1.90 4.23 34.82
N ALA A 126 -2.34 5.07 33.89
CA ALA A 126 -3.53 4.79 33.07
C ALA A 126 -3.27 5.10 31.60
N HIS A 127 -3.59 4.13 30.74
CA HIS A 127 -3.34 4.22 29.30
C HIS A 127 -4.65 4.10 28.54
N VAL A 128 -4.97 5.10 27.72
CA VAL A 128 -6.18 5.14 26.90
C VAL A 128 -5.78 5.54 25.48
N GLY A 129 -5.92 4.63 24.53
CA GLY A 129 -5.55 4.86 23.12
C GLY A 129 -5.45 3.59 22.30
N GLU A 130 -4.86 3.66 21.12
CA GLU A 130 -4.68 2.52 20.21
C GLU A 130 -3.24 1.98 20.30
N TYR A 131 -3.08 0.83 20.97
CA TYR A 131 -1.78 0.17 21.17
C TYR A 131 -1.67 -1.17 20.43
N CYS A 132 -2.77 -1.92 20.38
CA CYS A 132 -2.90 -3.18 19.65
C CYS A 132 -4.26 -3.20 18.93
N THR A 133 -4.26 -2.84 17.64
CA THR A 133 -5.48 -2.66 16.85
C THR A 133 -5.82 -3.89 16.01
N SER A 134 -7.04 -3.88 15.45
CA SER A 134 -7.50 -4.77 14.39
C SER A 134 -8.08 -3.93 13.24
N PHE A 135 -7.20 -3.24 12.52
CA PHE A 135 -7.57 -2.31 11.43
C PHE A 135 -8.65 -1.30 11.83
N ASP A 136 -9.81 -1.31 11.17
CA ASP A 136 -10.95 -0.43 11.36
C ASP A 136 -12.01 -1.01 12.31
N MET A 137 -11.71 -2.11 13.01
CA MET A 137 -12.65 -2.74 13.94
C MET A 137 -13.18 -1.73 14.95
N ALA A 138 -14.51 -1.58 14.99
CA ALA A 138 -15.15 -0.85 16.06
C ALA A 138 -15.15 -1.75 17.29
N GLY A 139 -14.17 -1.61 18.17
CA GLY A 139 -14.09 -2.40 19.39
C GLY A 139 -13.13 -1.81 20.42
N LEU A 140 -13.21 -2.37 21.62
CA LEU A 140 -12.43 -1.97 22.79
C LEU A 140 -11.88 -3.22 23.47
N SER A 141 -10.70 -3.11 24.06
CA SER A 141 -10.26 -4.06 25.07
C SER A 141 -9.76 -3.34 26.31
N LEU A 142 -10.09 -3.91 27.47
CA LEU A 142 -9.46 -3.52 28.72
C LEU A 142 -8.40 -4.57 29.04
N THR A 143 -7.19 -4.09 29.27
CA THR A 143 -6.13 -4.88 29.88
C THR A 143 -5.85 -4.33 31.26
N LEU A 144 -5.78 -5.21 32.24
CA LEU A 144 -5.25 -4.87 33.55
C LEU A 144 -3.87 -5.53 33.64
N TYR A 145 -2.90 -4.78 34.16
CA TYR A 145 -1.54 -5.25 34.40
C TYR A 145 -1.20 -5.04 35.88
N TRP A 146 -0.96 -6.14 36.60
CA TRP A 146 -0.79 -6.13 38.05
C TRP A 146 0.69 -6.08 38.40
N LEU A 147 1.05 -5.14 39.27
CA LEU A 147 2.45 -4.88 39.61
C LEU A 147 2.88 -5.62 40.88
N ASP A 148 4.15 -5.98 40.94
CA ASP A 148 4.90 -6.08 42.19
C ASP A 148 5.99 -5.00 42.18
N ASP A 149 6.90 -5.03 43.15
CA ASP A 149 7.98 -4.06 43.24
C ASP A 149 8.91 -4.12 42.03
N GLU A 150 9.24 -5.31 41.52
CA GLU A 150 10.10 -5.46 40.34
C GLU A 150 9.43 -4.87 39.08
N LEU A 151 8.16 -5.21 38.85
CA LEU A 151 7.42 -4.72 37.69
C LEU A 151 7.09 -3.23 37.78
N ALA A 152 6.87 -2.70 38.99
CA ALA A 152 6.67 -1.27 39.20
C ALA A 152 7.93 -0.47 38.86
N ASP A 153 9.09 -0.89 39.38
CA ASP A 153 10.38 -0.27 39.09
C ASP A 153 10.69 -0.30 37.58
N LEU A 154 10.42 -1.44 36.93
CA LEU A 154 10.60 -1.57 35.49
C LEU A 154 9.61 -0.71 34.70
N TRP A 155 8.35 -0.65 35.14
CA TRP A 155 7.34 0.18 34.49
C TRP A 155 7.73 1.65 34.50
N GLU A 156 8.35 2.17 35.57
CA GLU A 156 8.75 3.57 35.66
C GLU A 156 9.82 3.99 34.64
N THR A 157 10.55 3.05 34.05
CA THR A 157 11.62 3.32 33.08
C THR A 157 11.09 4.06 31.83
N PRO A 158 11.66 5.23 31.46
CA PRO A 158 11.25 5.98 30.27
C PRO A 158 11.38 5.15 28.99
N VAL A 159 10.45 5.35 28.06
CA VAL A 159 10.43 4.67 26.76
C VAL A 159 10.18 5.68 25.64
N ASP A 160 10.89 5.49 24.53
CA ASP A 160 10.71 6.23 23.29
C ASP A 160 10.76 5.26 22.13
N THR A 161 9.60 5.00 21.54
CA THR A 161 9.44 4.11 20.39
C THR A 161 8.46 4.73 19.40
N PRO A 162 8.44 4.31 18.11
CA PRO A 162 7.54 4.89 17.11
C PRO A 162 6.05 4.84 17.49
N ALA A 163 5.64 3.82 18.26
CA ALA A 163 4.24 3.58 18.60
C ALA A 163 3.92 3.82 20.09
N TYR A 164 4.92 4.09 20.95
CA TYR A 164 4.71 4.28 22.38
C TYR A 164 5.79 5.16 23.00
N ARG A 165 5.36 6.20 23.73
CA ARG A 165 6.24 7.13 24.47
C ARG A 165 5.70 7.35 25.87
N ARG A 166 6.58 7.26 26.87
CA ARG A 166 6.22 7.50 28.28
C ARG A 166 7.44 8.00 29.05
N GLY A 167 7.24 9.02 29.88
CA GLY A 167 8.30 9.69 30.62
C GLY A 167 9.06 10.74 29.80
N SER A 168 10.04 11.40 30.43
CA SER A 168 10.96 12.32 29.75
C SER A 168 12.21 11.56 29.35
N VAL A 169 12.28 11.17 28.08
CA VAL A 169 13.54 10.84 27.44
C VAL A 169 14.26 12.16 27.14
N GLY A 170 15.48 12.32 27.66
CA GLY A 170 16.39 13.36 27.15
C GLY A 170 16.63 13.13 25.66
N ALA A 171 17.17 14.13 24.95
CA ALA A 171 17.55 13.95 23.55
C ALA A 171 18.42 12.69 23.42
N VAL A 172 17.85 11.64 22.85
CA VAL A 172 18.60 10.43 22.52
C VAL A 172 19.52 10.85 21.38
N GLU A 173 20.84 10.79 21.60
CA GLU A 173 21.76 10.79 20.48
C GLU A 173 21.47 9.52 19.69
N LEU A 174 20.64 9.67 18.66
CA LEU A 174 20.51 8.70 17.59
C LEU A 174 21.94 8.41 17.12
N SER A 175 22.35 7.15 17.14
CA SER A 175 23.65 6.83 16.57
C SER A 175 23.63 7.23 15.10
N ASP A 176 24.62 8.01 14.66
CA ASP A 176 24.92 8.21 13.23
C ASP A 176 25.40 6.92 12.53
N ALA A 177 25.10 5.74 13.10
CA ALA A 177 25.15 4.51 12.32
C ALA A 177 24.18 4.74 11.17
N PRO A 178 24.68 4.79 9.92
CA PRO A 178 23.81 5.16 8.80
C PRO A 178 22.64 4.18 8.78
N ASP A 179 21.45 4.73 9.03
CA ASP A 179 20.24 4.26 8.36
C ASP A 179 20.64 3.97 6.91
N GLU A 180 20.29 2.78 6.44
CA GLU A 180 20.33 2.33 5.04
C GLU A 180 21.15 3.23 4.11
N ALA A 181 22.30 2.70 3.64
CA ALA A 181 23.19 3.31 2.65
C ALA A 181 22.51 4.47 1.89
N PRO A 182 23.04 5.71 1.98
CA PRO A 182 22.34 6.90 1.51
C PRO A 182 21.70 6.61 0.17
N VAL A 183 20.38 6.83 0.07
CA VAL A 183 19.61 6.74 -1.19
C VAL A 183 20.52 7.32 -2.25
N ALA A 184 21.01 6.44 -3.15
CA ALA A 184 22.14 6.76 -3.99
C ALA A 184 21.89 8.13 -4.61
N GLU A 185 22.85 9.06 -4.44
CA GLU A 185 22.79 10.39 -5.03
C GLU A 185 22.31 10.23 -6.47
N VAL A 186 21.15 10.82 -6.81
CA VAL A 186 20.51 10.61 -8.12
C VAL A 186 21.54 10.98 -9.19
N VAL A 187 22.15 9.97 -9.81
CA VAL A 187 23.22 10.18 -10.79
C VAL A 187 22.56 10.63 -12.08
N LEU A 188 22.44 11.94 -12.24
CA LEU A 188 21.97 12.55 -13.48
C LEU A 188 23.08 12.46 -14.53
N THR A 189 23.01 11.44 -15.38
CA THR A 189 23.92 11.30 -16.51
C THR A 189 23.57 12.33 -17.58
N ARG A 190 24.50 13.23 -17.90
CA ARG A 190 24.31 14.20 -18.99
C ARG A 190 24.32 13.46 -20.33
N GLY A 191 23.31 13.73 -21.15
CA GLY A 191 23.26 13.22 -22.51
C GLY A 191 24.05 14.07 -23.49
N ASP A 192 24.37 13.51 -24.66
CA ASP A 192 24.81 14.30 -25.80
C ASP A 192 23.64 15.09 -26.43
N ALA A 193 23.93 15.93 -27.42
CA ALA A 193 22.93 16.82 -28.02
C ALA A 193 21.73 16.06 -28.64
N GLU A 194 21.97 14.86 -29.20
CA GLU A 194 20.91 14.04 -29.79
C GLU A 194 20.04 13.40 -28.71
N SER A 195 20.66 12.89 -27.64
CA SER A 195 19.96 12.31 -26.51
C SER A 195 19.18 13.34 -25.69
N VAL A 196 19.69 14.56 -25.54
CA VAL A 196 18.95 15.68 -24.91
C VAL A 196 17.73 16.07 -25.73
N ALA A 197 17.84 16.13 -27.07
CA ALA A 197 16.67 16.36 -27.93
C ALA A 197 15.66 15.20 -27.87
N LEU A 198 16.13 13.97 -27.64
CA LEU A 198 15.27 12.82 -27.40
C LEU A 198 14.61 12.91 -26.01
N ALA A 199 15.29 13.40 -24.98
CA ALA A 199 14.75 13.62 -23.65
C ALA A 199 13.54 14.58 -23.67
N GLU A 200 13.55 15.63 -24.51
CA GLU A 200 12.38 16.48 -24.73
C GLU A 200 11.18 15.71 -25.31
N THR A 201 11.45 14.70 -26.14
CA THR A 201 10.42 13.80 -26.67
C THR A 201 9.89 12.87 -25.59
N VAL A 202 10.76 12.36 -24.70
CA VAL A 202 10.35 11.57 -23.54
C VAL A 202 9.45 12.38 -22.61
N VAL A 203 9.79 13.65 -22.33
CA VAL A 203 8.93 14.54 -21.53
C VAL A 203 7.57 14.74 -22.20
N ALA A 204 7.52 14.98 -23.51
CA ALA A 204 6.25 15.10 -24.22
C ALA A 204 5.41 13.80 -24.16
N VAL A 205 6.05 12.63 -24.21
CA VAL A 205 5.38 11.34 -24.01
C VAL A 205 4.80 11.23 -22.60
N LEU A 206 5.55 11.62 -21.56
CA LEU A 206 5.05 11.63 -20.18
C LEU A 206 3.88 12.60 -19.99
N GLU A 207 3.90 13.76 -20.66
CA GLU A 207 2.78 14.71 -20.67
C GLU A 207 1.53 14.11 -21.31
N THR A 208 1.70 13.40 -22.43
CA THR A 208 0.59 12.67 -23.07
C THR A 208 0.06 11.57 -22.16
N ILE A 209 0.92 10.80 -21.48
CA ILE A 209 0.47 9.77 -20.53
C ILE A 209 -0.35 10.40 -19.39
N VAL A 210 0.11 11.51 -18.82
CA VAL A 210 -0.65 12.23 -17.78
C VAL A 210 -2.01 12.67 -18.29
N ALA A 211 -2.07 13.32 -19.46
CA ALA A 211 -3.33 13.78 -20.04
C ALA A 211 -4.30 12.60 -20.31
N THR A 212 -3.80 11.52 -20.93
CA THR A 212 -4.60 10.32 -21.21
C THR A 212 -5.17 9.71 -19.92
N ILE A 213 -4.37 9.62 -18.86
CA ILE A 213 -4.83 9.06 -17.58
C ILE A 213 -5.81 10.01 -16.89
N ASP A 214 -5.55 11.31 -16.87
CA ASP A 214 -6.45 12.30 -16.27
C ASP A 214 -7.83 12.31 -16.95
N GLU A 215 -7.87 12.16 -18.28
CA GLU A 215 -9.13 12.07 -19.04
C GLU A 215 -9.93 10.80 -18.74
N ASN A 216 -9.26 9.71 -18.34
CA ASN A 216 -9.87 8.40 -18.16
C ASN A 216 -9.90 7.93 -16.69
N VAL A 217 -9.48 8.77 -15.74
CA VAL A 217 -9.27 8.42 -14.32
C VAL A 217 -10.52 7.80 -13.69
N ASP A 218 -11.67 8.42 -13.91
CA ASP A 218 -12.95 8.00 -13.32
C ASP A 218 -13.41 6.66 -13.93
N GLU A 219 -13.26 6.48 -15.24
CA GLU A 219 -13.66 5.25 -15.92
C GLU A 219 -12.76 4.08 -15.53
N LEU A 220 -11.45 4.31 -15.43
CA LEU A 220 -10.48 3.32 -14.96
C LEU A 220 -10.77 2.88 -13.52
N GLY A 221 -11.14 3.81 -12.63
CA GLY A 221 -11.60 3.48 -11.28
C GLY A 221 -12.94 2.73 -11.28
N ARG A 222 -13.87 3.12 -12.15
CA ARG A 222 -15.18 2.47 -12.26
C ARG A 222 -15.09 1.01 -12.72
N ILE A 223 -14.29 0.70 -13.74
CA ILE A 223 -14.11 -0.68 -14.21
C ILE A 223 -13.33 -1.53 -13.21
N ASP A 224 -12.35 -0.94 -12.51
CA ASP A 224 -11.63 -1.61 -11.44
C ASP A 224 -12.54 -1.93 -10.26
N ALA A 225 -13.46 -1.04 -9.87
CA ALA A 225 -14.40 -1.28 -8.77
C ALA A 225 -15.38 -2.45 -9.00
N ILE A 226 -15.54 -2.94 -10.23
CA ILE A 226 -16.41 -4.10 -10.54
C ILE A 226 -15.82 -5.41 -10.01
N ALA A 227 -14.49 -5.54 -10.02
CA ALA A 227 -13.81 -6.77 -9.60
C ALA A 227 -12.52 -6.52 -8.79
N GLY A 228 -12.29 -5.29 -8.36
CA GLY A 228 -11.13 -4.82 -7.60
C GLY A 228 -11.58 -3.82 -6.53
N ASP A 229 -10.67 -2.98 -6.06
CA ASP A 229 -10.91 -1.97 -5.03
C ASP A 229 -11.20 -0.57 -5.57
N GLY A 230 -11.20 -0.40 -6.89
CA GLY A 230 -11.60 0.84 -7.56
C GLY A 230 -10.53 1.94 -7.49
N ASP A 231 -9.30 1.59 -7.14
CA ASP A 231 -8.21 2.53 -6.94
C ASP A 231 -7.29 2.68 -8.16
N HIS A 232 -7.44 1.82 -9.19
CA HIS A 232 -6.52 1.80 -10.34
C HIS A 232 -6.39 3.16 -11.03
N GLY A 233 -7.50 3.85 -11.30
CA GLY A 233 -7.47 5.18 -11.93
C GLY A 233 -6.66 6.19 -11.10
N ILE A 234 -6.91 6.25 -9.79
CA ILE A 234 -6.20 7.14 -8.86
C ILE A 234 -4.71 6.77 -8.77
N GLY A 235 -4.40 5.47 -8.70
CA GLY A 235 -3.02 4.98 -8.68
C GLY A 235 -2.25 5.36 -9.94
N MET A 236 -2.86 5.16 -11.11
CA MET A 236 -2.30 5.57 -12.41
C MET A 236 -2.08 7.09 -12.47
N GLN A 237 -3.03 7.90 -11.99
CA GLN A 237 -2.91 9.36 -11.96
C GLN A 237 -1.75 9.81 -11.08
N ARG A 238 -1.66 9.28 -9.85
CA ARG A 238 -0.56 9.62 -8.94
C ARG A 238 0.80 9.22 -9.53
N GLY A 239 0.89 8.04 -10.13
CA GLY A 239 2.08 7.54 -10.80
C GLY A 239 2.52 8.40 -11.96
N SER A 240 1.60 8.70 -12.89
CA SER A 240 1.90 9.47 -14.09
C SER A 240 2.34 10.90 -13.79
N HIS A 241 1.66 11.57 -12.84
CA HIS A 241 2.03 12.92 -12.42
C HIS A 241 3.42 12.96 -11.76
N ALA A 242 3.74 11.96 -10.92
CA ALA A 242 5.05 11.86 -10.29
C ALA A 242 6.16 11.56 -11.32
N ALA A 243 5.89 10.67 -12.27
CA ALA A 243 6.80 10.36 -13.37
C ALA A 243 7.10 11.61 -14.22
N LEU A 244 6.07 12.38 -14.57
CA LEU A 244 6.22 13.62 -15.32
C LEU A 244 7.03 14.66 -14.54
N ALA A 245 6.78 14.81 -13.23
CA ALA A 245 7.52 15.74 -12.39
C ALA A 245 9.01 15.38 -12.33
N ALA A 246 9.34 14.11 -12.08
CA ALA A 246 10.72 13.62 -12.02
C ALA A 246 11.41 13.72 -13.39
N GLY A 247 10.75 13.30 -14.47
CA GLY A 247 11.28 13.38 -15.82
C GLY A 247 11.55 14.82 -16.27
N ARG A 248 10.64 15.76 -15.99
CA ARG A 248 10.85 17.20 -16.26
C ARG A 248 12.05 17.75 -15.51
N ALA A 249 12.20 17.42 -14.22
CA ALA A 249 13.33 17.87 -13.41
C ALA A 249 14.66 17.35 -13.98
N ALA A 250 14.73 16.06 -14.34
CA ALA A 250 15.92 15.47 -14.95
C ALA A 250 16.26 16.10 -16.31
N ALA A 251 15.25 16.33 -17.16
CA ALA A 251 15.45 16.96 -18.46
C ALA A 251 15.95 18.41 -18.32
N GLN A 252 15.40 19.19 -17.39
CA GLN A 252 15.84 20.56 -17.10
C GLN A 252 17.28 20.61 -16.57
N ALA A 253 17.74 19.56 -15.89
CA ALA A 253 19.12 19.42 -15.46
C ALA A 253 20.09 19.01 -16.60
N GLY A 254 19.58 18.75 -17.80
CA GLY A 254 20.37 18.36 -18.97
C GLY A 254 20.74 16.87 -19.00
N ALA A 255 19.93 16.02 -18.35
CA ALA A 255 20.09 14.57 -18.45
C ALA A 255 19.73 14.04 -19.86
N GLY A 256 20.31 12.90 -20.23
CA GLY A 256 19.96 12.20 -21.46
C GLY A 256 18.61 11.48 -21.38
N ALA A 257 18.13 10.97 -22.52
CA ALA A 257 16.79 10.37 -22.62
C ALA A 257 16.60 9.13 -21.72
N GLY A 258 17.61 8.27 -21.62
CA GLY A 258 17.59 7.10 -20.75
C GLY A 258 17.49 7.50 -19.29
N THR A 259 18.33 8.43 -18.83
CA THR A 259 18.27 8.94 -17.46
C THR A 259 16.95 9.64 -17.16
N VAL A 260 16.41 10.44 -18.08
CA VAL A 260 15.10 11.09 -17.89
C VAL A 260 13.98 10.07 -17.72
N LEU A 261 13.95 9.03 -18.54
CA LEU A 261 12.92 7.99 -18.43
C LEU A 261 13.11 7.13 -17.17
N ALA A 262 14.36 6.86 -16.77
CA ALA A 262 14.65 6.14 -15.52
C ALA A 262 14.15 6.91 -14.29
N GLN A 263 14.40 8.22 -14.22
CA GLN A 263 13.88 9.07 -13.14
C GLN A 263 12.35 9.14 -13.13
N ALA A 264 11.73 9.15 -14.31
CA ALA A 264 10.28 9.05 -14.43
C ALA A 264 9.75 7.69 -13.93
N ALA A 265 10.47 6.59 -14.21
CA ALA A 265 10.12 5.25 -13.73
C ALA A 265 10.17 5.16 -12.19
N ASP A 266 11.23 5.70 -11.58
CA ASP A 266 11.37 5.79 -10.12
C ASP A 266 10.25 6.61 -9.50
N GLY A 267 9.97 7.79 -10.07
CA GLY A 267 8.87 8.66 -9.63
C GLY A 267 7.50 7.98 -9.72
N TRP A 268 7.26 7.23 -10.79
CA TRP A 268 6.04 6.43 -10.95
C TRP A 268 5.93 5.39 -9.83
N SER A 269 6.97 4.57 -9.65
CA SER A 269 6.98 3.45 -8.72
C SER A 269 6.80 3.90 -7.27
N ASP A 270 7.37 5.06 -6.90
CA ASP A 270 7.29 5.61 -5.54
C ASP A 270 5.89 6.15 -5.19
N LYS A 271 5.17 6.75 -6.15
CA LYS A 271 3.93 7.49 -5.85
C LYS A 271 2.61 6.83 -6.28
N ALA A 272 2.65 5.93 -7.26
CA ALA A 272 1.45 5.27 -7.78
C ALA A 272 0.76 4.38 -6.73
N GLY A 273 1.55 3.65 -5.94
CA GLY A 273 1.04 2.61 -5.04
C GLY A 273 0.54 1.37 -5.79
N GLY A 274 0.26 0.30 -5.03
CA GLY A 274 -0.30 -0.95 -5.57
C GLY A 274 0.60 -1.68 -6.58
N THR A 275 0.04 -2.74 -7.19
CA THR A 275 0.77 -3.56 -8.17
C THR A 275 1.07 -2.79 -9.45
N SER A 276 0.12 -1.97 -9.93
CA SER A 276 0.29 -1.17 -11.15
C SER A 276 1.48 -0.21 -11.05
N GLY A 277 1.75 0.37 -9.86
CA GLY A 277 2.93 1.20 -9.63
C GLY A 277 4.25 0.47 -9.89
N ALA A 278 4.41 -0.73 -9.32
CA ALA A 278 5.60 -1.55 -9.52
C ALA A 278 5.76 -2.00 -10.98
N LEU A 279 4.67 -2.44 -11.62
CA LEU A 279 4.72 -2.95 -13.00
C LEU A 279 5.11 -1.86 -14.00
N TRP A 280 4.55 -0.65 -13.88
CA TRP A 280 4.93 0.47 -14.75
C TRP A 280 6.37 0.93 -14.49
N GLY A 281 6.83 0.93 -13.23
CA GLY A 281 8.24 1.16 -12.90
C GLY A 281 9.17 0.20 -13.66
N VAL A 282 8.85 -1.10 -13.67
CA VAL A 282 9.60 -2.12 -14.42
C VAL A 282 9.60 -1.85 -15.92
N ILE A 283 8.43 -1.57 -16.52
CA ILE A 283 8.31 -1.30 -17.96
C ILE A 283 9.16 -0.09 -18.36
N LEU A 284 8.99 1.04 -17.65
CA LEU A 284 9.67 2.29 -17.98
C LEU A 284 11.18 2.18 -17.76
N THR A 285 11.63 1.50 -16.70
CA THR A 285 13.06 1.26 -16.44
C THR A 285 13.70 0.43 -17.55
N ALA A 286 13.02 -0.61 -18.03
CA ALA A 286 13.55 -1.45 -19.11
C ALA A 286 13.67 -0.67 -20.43
N ILE A 287 12.67 0.17 -20.75
CA ILE A 287 12.73 1.04 -21.93
C ILE A 287 13.85 2.08 -21.77
N ALA A 288 14.00 2.68 -20.58
CA ALA A 288 15.04 3.66 -20.27
C ALA A 288 16.45 3.12 -20.55
N ALA A 289 16.72 1.87 -20.14
CA ALA A 289 18.00 1.21 -20.40
C ALA A 289 18.29 1.05 -21.91
N SER A 290 17.26 0.82 -22.72
CA SER A 290 17.40 0.72 -24.18
C SER A 290 17.52 2.05 -24.91
N LEU A 291 17.00 3.15 -24.33
CA LEU A 291 17.19 4.49 -24.90
C LEU A 291 18.63 4.97 -24.72
N GLY A 292 19.19 4.78 -23.53
CA GLY A 292 20.51 5.28 -23.15
C GLY A 292 20.63 6.81 -23.18
N ASP A 293 21.84 7.31 -22.90
CA ASP A 293 22.12 8.75 -22.81
C ASP A 293 22.98 9.28 -23.98
N THR A 294 23.14 8.49 -25.05
CA THR A 294 23.97 8.84 -26.21
C THR A 294 23.25 8.59 -27.52
N GLY A 295 23.25 9.57 -28.41
CA GLY A 295 22.67 9.48 -29.74
C GLY A 295 21.15 9.30 -29.74
N ARG A 296 20.64 8.80 -30.86
CA ARG A 296 19.26 8.29 -30.97
C ARG A 296 19.28 6.76 -31.10
N PRO A 297 18.46 6.03 -30.31
CA PRO A 297 18.35 4.59 -30.44
C PRO A 297 17.66 4.23 -31.76
N GLU A 298 18.10 3.12 -32.35
CA GLU A 298 17.42 2.53 -33.50
C GLU A 298 16.05 1.97 -33.08
N ALA A 299 15.12 1.85 -34.04
CA ALA A 299 13.79 1.29 -33.80
C ALA A 299 13.83 -0.11 -33.14
N ALA A 300 14.81 -0.93 -33.54
CA ALA A 300 15.04 -2.25 -32.95
C ALA A 300 15.44 -2.18 -31.47
N ALA A 301 16.21 -1.17 -31.06
CA ALA A 301 16.58 -0.99 -29.66
C ALA A 301 15.37 -0.58 -28.81
N VAL A 302 14.50 0.30 -29.31
CA VAL A 302 13.26 0.68 -28.62
C VAL A 302 12.32 -0.51 -28.48
N ALA A 303 12.13 -1.29 -29.56
CA ALA A 303 11.32 -2.52 -29.51
C ALA A 303 11.89 -3.54 -28.52
N ALA A 304 13.22 -3.71 -28.46
CA ALA A 304 13.87 -4.57 -27.48
C ALA A 304 13.65 -4.09 -26.04
N GLY A 305 13.61 -2.79 -25.79
CA GLY A 305 13.31 -2.21 -24.47
C GLY A 305 11.87 -2.51 -24.02
N VAL A 306 10.90 -2.38 -24.92
CA VAL A 306 9.50 -2.75 -24.65
C VAL A 306 9.38 -4.26 -24.35
N ALA A 307 10.09 -5.10 -25.12
CA ALA A 307 10.12 -6.54 -24.90
C ALA A 307 10.79 -6.91 -23.56
N ALA A 308 11.85 -6.21 -23.17
CA ALA A 308 12.49 -6.37 -21.87
C ALA A 308 11.55 -5.96 -20.73
N GLY A 309 10.79 -4.88 -20.90
CA GLY A 309 9.76 -4.45 -19.94
C GLY A 309 8.66 -5.50 -19.77
N ALA A 310 8.14 -6.03 -20.88
CA ALA A 310 7.16 -7.10 -20.87
C ALA A 310 7.68 -8.36 -20.18
N LYS A 311 8.93 -8.76 -20.46
CA LYS A 311 9.59 -9.85 -19.77
C LYS A 311 9.76 -9.57 -18.27
N GLY A 312 10.14 -8.35 -17.89
CA GLY A 312 10.27 -7.96 -16.48
C GLY A 312 8.94 -8.08 -15.74
N VAL A 313 7.84 -7.64 -16.35
CA VAL A 313 6.48 -7.75 -15.79
C VAL A 313 6.08 -9.22 -15.61
N THR A 314 6.30 -10.08 -16.61
CA THR A 314 5.93 -11.50 -16.50
C THR A 314 6.83 -12.26 -15.53
N ASP A 315 8.13 -11.95 -15.47
CA ASP A 315 9.05 -12.54 -14.49
C ASP A 315 8.70 -12.14 -13.06
N TYR A 316 8.31 -10.88 -12.83
CA TYR A 316 7.94 -10.36 -11.52
C TYR A 316 6.54 -10.82 -11.09
N GLY A 317 5.54 -10.61 -11.94
CA GLY A 317 4.13 -10.84 -11.65
C GLY A 317 3.63 -12.27 -11.88
N LYS A 318 4.40 -13.10 -12.60
CA LYS A 318 4.05 -14.50 -12.98
C LYS A 318 2.74 -14.66 -13.75
N ALA A 319 2.18 -13.58 -14.28
CA ALA A 319 0.95 -13.61 -15.06
C ALA A 319 1.23 -14.03 -16.50
N GLU A 320 0.30 -14.78 -17.08
CA GLU A 320 0.31 -15.28 -18.45
C GLU A 320 -0.88 -14.71 -19.25
N ILE A 321 -0.85 -14.84 -20.57
CA ILE A 321 -2.03 -14.54 -21.40
C ILE A 321 -3.20 -15.41 -20.95
N GLY A 322 -4.36 -14.79 -20.76
CA GLY A 322 -5.59 -15.40 -20.27
C GLY A 322 -5.82 -15.21 -18.78
N ASP A 323 -4.87 -14.64 -18.03
CA ASP A 323 -5.03 -14.43 -16.59
C ASP A 323 -5.88 -13.20 -16.23
N LYS A 324 -6.24 -12.38 -17.24
CA LYS A 324 -7.00 -11.15 -17.13
C LYS A 324 -6.24 -10.09 -16.34
N THR A 325 -5.14 -9.62 -16.92
CA THR A 325 -4.25 -8.60 -16.35
C THR A 325 -3.70 -7.70 -17.45
N LEU A 326 -2.91 -6.69 -17.06
CA LEU A 326 -2.10 -5.88 -17.98
C LEU A 326 -1.26 -6.72 -18.97
N VAL A 327 -0.85 -7.93 -18.60
CA VAL A 327 -0.07 -8.84 -19.47
C VAL A 327 -0.84 -9.20 -20.75
N ASP A 328 -2.16 -9.28 -20.70
CA ASP A 328 -3.01 -9.59 -21.84
C ASP A 328 -2.96 -8.51 -22.94
N ALA A 329 -2.63 -7.27 -22.59
CA ALA A 329 -2.40 -6.20 -23.57
C ALA A 329 -0.90 -5.99 -23.86
N LEU A 330 -0.04 -6.16 -22.85
CA LEU A 330 1.39 -5.91 -22.97
C LEU A 330 2.10 -6.91 -23.89
N LEU A 331 1.74 -8.19 -23.81
CA LEU A 331 2.35 -9.20 -24.69
C LEU A 331 1.97 -8.99 -26.16
N PRO A 332 0.68 -8.81 -26.53
CA PRO A 332 0.31 -8.48 -27.90
C PRO A 332 0.98 -7.19 -28.43
N LEU A 333 1.11 -6.16 -27.58
CA LEU A 333 1.84 -4.93 -27.92
C LEU A 333 3.29 -5.26 -28.32
N THR A 334 4.04 -5.93 -27.44
CA THR A 334 5.47 -6.14 -27.68
C THR A 334 5.75 -7.15 -28.79
N GLU A 335 4.94 -8.20 -28.92
CA GLU A 335 5.11 -9.22 -29.95
C GLU A 335 4.87 -8.62 -31.34
N THR A 336 3.80 -7.82 -31.46
CA THR A 336 3.46 -7.13 -32.71
C THR A 336 4.55 -6.12 -33.05
N LEU A 337 4.95 -5.25 -32.11
CA LEU A 337 5.99 -4.26 -32.34
C LEU A 337 7.29 -4.92 -32.81
N THR A 338 7.74 -5.96 -32.11
CA THR A 338 8.97 -6.69 -32.45
C THR A 338 8.88 -7.33 -33.84
N ALA A 339 7.75 -7.97 -34.16
CA ALA A 339 7.56 -8.63 -35.45
C ALA A 339 7.53 -7.63 -36.61
N ARG A 340 6.87 -6.48 -36.46
CA ARG A 340 6.79 -5.44 -37.50
C ARG A 340 8.14 -4.78 -37.73
N ILE A 341 8.88 -4.46 -36.67
CA ILE A 341 10.26 -3.94 -36.80
C ILE A 341 11.18 -4.97 -37.47
N ALA A 342 11.08 -6.25 -37.11
CA ALA A 342 11.86 -7.30 -37.77
C ALA A 342 11.49 -7.48 -39.26
N ALA A 343 10.27 -7.15 -39.64
CA ALA A 343 9.80 -7.15 -41.04
C ALA A 343 10.29 -5.93 -41.85
N GLY A 344 10.91 -4.94 -41.20
CA GLY A 344 11.45 -3.74 -41.84
C GLY A 344 10.43 -2.60 -42.00
N ASP A 345 9.33 -2.64 -41.25
CA ASP A 345 8.39 -1.52 -41.18
C ASP A 345 9.03 -0.26 -40.59
N ASP A 346 8.50 0.91 -40.95
CA ASP A 346 8.78 2.15 -40.21
C ASP A 346 8.30 2.04 -38.76
N PHE A 347 9.01 2.71 -37.84
CA PHE A 347 8.72 2.64 -36.42
C PHE A 347 7.30 3.13 -36.07
N LEU A 348 6.82 4.20 -36.72
CA LEU A 348 5.50 4.74 -36.42
C LEU A 348 4.40 3.77 -36.84
N ASP A 349 4.50 3.23 -38.06
CA ASP A 349 3.55 2.24 -38.58
C ASP A 349 3.54 0.98 -37.70
N ALA A 350 4.73 0.50 -37.31
CA ALA A 350 4.88 -0.64 -36.40
C ALA A 350 4.23 -0.38 -35.04
N TRP A 351 4.43 0.82 -34.46
CA TRP A 351 3.84 1.20 -33.18
C TRP A 351 2.32 1.31 -33.25
N GLN A 352 1.77 1.92 -34.30
CA GLN A 352 0.32 2.06 -34.47
C GLN A 352 -0.37 0.69 -34.60
N VAL A 353 0.21 -0.22 -35.36
CA VAL A 353 -0.29 -1.60 -35.49
C VAL A 353 -0.19 -2.34 -34.15
N ALA A 354 0.92 -2.17 -33.42
CA ALA A 354 1.09 -2.76 -32.09
C ALA A 354 0.08 -2.22 -31.06
N ALA A 355 -0.14 -0.89 -31.03
CA ALA A 355 -1.11 -0.27 -30.15
C ALA A 355 -2.53 -0.75 -30.45
N ALA A 356 -2.91 -0.88 -31.73
CA ALA A 356 -4.19 -1.44 -32.12
C ALA A 356 -4.35 -2.90 -31.65
N SER A 357 -3.30 -3.72 -31.78
CA SER A 357 -3.31 -5.09 -31.26
C SER A 357 -3.49 -5.14 -29.74
N ALA A 358 -2.83 -4.23 -29.00
CA ALA A 358 -2.96 -4.12 -27.55
C ALA A 358 -4.38 -3.71 -27.14
N THR A 359 -4.99 -2.77 -27.87
CA THR A 359 -6.38 -2.33 -27.64
C THR A 359 -7.38 -3.47 -27.84
N THR A 360 -7.30 -4.18 -28.97
CA THR A 360 -8.18 -5.34 -29.21
C THR A 360 -8.01 -6.41 -28.13
N ALA A 361 -6.77 -6.68 -27.70
CA ALA A 361 -6.52 -7.66 -26.64
C ALA A 361 -7.01 -7.19 -25.27
N ALA A 362 -6.85 -5.90 -24.94
CA ALA A 362 -7.35 -5.30 -23.71
C ALA A 362 -8.88 -5.38 -23.62
N GLU A 363 -9.59 -5.08 -24.70
CA GLU A 363 -11.05 -5.21 -24.78
C GLU A 363 -11.48 -6.68 -24.60
N ALA A 364 -10.78 -7.62 -25.26
CA ALA A 364 -11.05 -9.05 -25.18
C ALA A 364 -10.87 -9.64 -23.77
N THR A 365 -10.16 -8.95 -22.87
CA THR A 365 -10.08 -9.38 -21.47
C THR A 365 -11.44 -9.42 -20.78
N ALA A 366 -12.45 -8.70 -21.29
CA ALA A 366 -13.82 -8.77 -20.78
C ALA A 366 -14.39 -10.19 -20.77
N ASP A 367 -13.98 -11.04 -21.72
CA ASP A 367 -14.47 -12.42 -21.83
C ASP A 367 -13.68 -13.41 -20.97
N LEU A 368 -12.62 -12.96 -20.30
CA LEU A 368 -11.74 -13.82 -19.49
C LEU A 368 -12.25 -13.97 -18.06
N LEU A 369 -11.98 -15.14 -17.47
CA LEU A 369 -12.12 -15.34 -16.03
C LEU A 369 -10.80 -14.93 -15.37
N PRO A 370 -10.81 -14.03 -14.35
CA PRO A 370 -9.58 -13.60 -13.71
C PRO A 370 -8.92 -14.72 -12.93
N ARG A 371 -7.62 -14.92 -13.17
CA ARG A 371 -6.80 -15.94 -12.48
C ARG A 371 -5.76 -15.32 -11.55
N MET A 372 -5.51 -14.02 -11.69
CA MET A 372 -4.50 -13.25 -10.96
C MET A 372 -5.10 -11.96 -10.38
N GLY A 373 -4.33 -11.29 -9.50
CA GLY A 373 -4.70 -10.01 -8.91
C GLY A 373 -5.94 -10.06 -8.02
N ARG A 374 -6.48 -8.87 -7.70
CA ARG A 374 -7.69 -8.70 -6.88
C ARG A 374 -8.95 -9.20 -7.59
N ALA A 375 -8.96 -9.18 -8.93
CA ALA A 375 -10.04 -9.72 -9.75
C ALA A 375 -10.28 -11.22 -9.53
N ARG A 376 -9.25 -11.99 -9.22
CA ARG A 376 -9.36 -13.45 -9.00
C ARG A 376 -10.41 -13.82 -7.96
N THR A 377 -10.54 -13.05 -6.87
CA THR A 377 -11.48 -13.37 -5.77
C THR A 377 -12.95 -13.13 -6.15
N HIS A 378 -13.19 -12.38 -7.22
CA HIS A 378 -14.53 -12.01 -7.70
C HIS A 378 -15.07 -12.94 -8.80
N GLY A 379 -14.22 -13.83 -9.33
CA GLY A 379 -14.63 -14.90 -10.24
C GLY A 379 -15.48 -14.44 -11.42
N MET A 380 -16.70 -14.99 -11.55
CA MET A 380 -17.62 -14.68 -12.65
C MET A 380 -18.09 -13.22 -12.68
N ASN A 381 -18.01 -12.48 -11.56
CA ASN A 381 -18.45 -11.08 -11.51
C ASN A 381 -17.55 -10.15 -12.35
N SER A 382 -16.33 -10.59 -12.66
CA SER A 382 -15.39 -9.85 -13.52
C SER A 382 -15.61 -10.09 -15.01
N VAL A 383 -16.38 -11.13 -15.38
CA VAL A 383 -16.70 -11.44 -16.78
C VAL A 383 -17.71 -10.40 -17.30
N GLY A 384 -17.46 -9.89 -18.50
CA GLY A 384 -18.21 -8.81 -19.14
C GLY A 384 -17.64 -7.40 -18.92
N THR A 385 -16.58 -7.26 -18.13
CA THR A 385 -15.88 -5.98 -17.91
C THR A 385 -14.40 -6.14 -18.22
N PRO A 386 -13.75 -5.30 -19.02
CA PRO A 386 -12.33 -5.45 -19.34
C PRO A 386 -11.42 -5.14 -18.13
N ASP A 387 -10.19 -5.66 -18.16
CA ASP A 387 -9.19 -5.42 -17.12
C ASP A 387 -8.68 -3.96 -17.14
N PRO A 388 -8.70 -3.24 -16.00
CA PRO A 388 -8.24 -1.85 -15.93
C PRO A 388 -6.75 -1.68 -16.30
N GLY A 389 -5.90 -2.63 -15.93
CA GLY A 389 -4.47 -2.62 -16.27
C GLY A 389 -4.26 -2.69 -17.78
N ALA A 390 -4.92 -3.64 -18.44
CA ALA A 390 -4.87 -3.83 -19.88
C ALA A 390 -5.42 -2.61 -20.64
N ILE A 391 -6.57 -2.08 -20.22
CA ILE A 391 -7.20 -0.90 -20.85
C ILE A 391 -6.31 0.34 -20.72
N SER A 392 -5.78 0.60 -19.51
CA SER A 392 -4.91 1.76 -19.30
C SER A 392 -3.63 1.71 -20.14
N LEU A 393 -3.02 0.52 -20.30
CA LEU A 393 -1.87 0.33 -21.19
C LEU A 393 -2.23 0.60 -22.65
N ALA A 394 -3.37 0.08 -23.13
CA ALA A 394 -3.81 0.27 -24.51
C ALA A 394 -4.10 1.74 -24.84
N LEU A 395 -4.76 2.46 -23.93
CA LEU A 395 -5.02 3.90 -24.05
C LEU A 395 -3.71 4.70 -24.15
N ILE A 396 -2.74 4.38 -23.29
CA ILE A 396 -1.42 5.01 -23.31
C ILE A 396 -0.69 4.71 -24.63
N ALA A 397 -0.60 3.44 -25.04
CA ALA A 397 0.10 3.06 -26.27
C ALA A 397 -0.49 3.75 -27.50
N THR A 398 -1.82 3.83 -27.58
CA THR A 398 -2.54 4.53 -28.66
C THR A 398 -2.23 6.02 -28.67
N SER A 399 -2.30 6.67 -27.51
CA SER A 399 -2.07 8.13 -27.37
C SER A 399 -0.62 8.51 -27.67
N VAL A 400 0.34 7.68 -27.26
CA VAL A 400 1.76 7.85 -27.61
C VAL A 400 1.97 7.73 -29.11
N GLY A 401 1.32 6.77 -29.79
CA GLY A 401 1.39 6.64 -31.24
C GLY A 401 0.90 7.89 -31.97
N ALA A 402 -0.21 8.48 -31.50
CA ALA A 402 -0.75 9.72 -32.05
C ALA A 402 0.21 10.92 -31.86
N LEU A 403 0.82 11.06 -30.68
CA LEU A 403 1.82 12.10 -30.40
C LEU A 403 3.02 11.98 -31.35
N LEU A 404 3.53 10.76 -31.55
CA LEU A 404 4.70 10.52 -32.39
C LEU A 404 4.42 10.87 -33.86
N ALA A 405 3.22 10.52 -34.36
CA ALA A 405 2.77 10.90 -35.70
C ALA A 405 2.78 12.42 -35.89
N ASP A 406 2.11 13.15 -35.00
CA ASP A 406 2.01 14.62 -35.06
C ASP A 406 3.39 15.31 -34.97
N ARG A 407 4.32 14.77 -34.17
CA ARG A 407 5.69 15.29 -34.11
C ARG A 407 6.49 15.04 -35.40
N ILE A 408 6.29 13.90 -36.05
CA ILE A 408 6.94 13.59 -37.35
C ILE A 408 6.39 14.54 -38.43
N GLU A 409 5.08 14.74 -38.48
CA GLU A 409 4.45 15.66 -39.43
C GLU A 409 4.93 17.10 -39.24
N ARG A 410 4.99 17.60 -38.00
CA ARG A 410 5.49 18.96 -37.72
C ARG A 410 6.95 19.15 -38.14
N LYS A 411 7.79 18.13 -38.00
CA LYS A 411 9.19 18.18 -38.47
C LYS A 411 9.32 18.10 -39.98
N ALA A 412 8.38 17.45 -40.68
CA ALA A 412 8.37 17.43 -42.15
C ALA A 412 7.97 18.79 -42.74
N HIS A 413 7.27 19.63 -41.98
CA HIS A 413 6.79 20.95 -42.40
C HIS A 413 7.60 22.14 -41.85
N ALA A 414 8.57 21.90 -40.96
CA ALA A 414 9.49 22.89 -40.41
C ALA A 414 10.83 22.86 -41.15
#